data_AF-A0A940SXX4-F1
#
_entry.id   AF-A0A940SXX4-F1
#
_cell.length_a   1.000
_cell.length_b   1.000
_cell.length_c   1.000
_cell.angle_alpha   90.00
_cell.angle_beta   90.00
_cell.angle_gamma   90.00
#
_symmetry.space_group_name_H-M   'P 1'
#
loop_
_entity.id
_entity.type
_entity.pdbx_description
1 polymer ?
#
loop_
_entity_poly.entity_id
_entity_poly.type
_entity_poly.pdbx_seq_one_letter_code
_entity_poly.pdbx_strand_id
1 'polypeptide(L)'
;MRKVNIFAVIGLFFFNLVVMLGAVITIYALLASAWIVAISFIASPALLVLAALSGLQAMSVVNLISSILLATLAFISFPLLTRVSALILTLSRQYIDFNKAMIYR
;
A
#
# COMPACT_ATOMS: atom_id res chain seq x y z
N MET A 1 -38.06 4.50 8.47
CA MET A 1 -37.12 5.29 7.63
C MET A 1 -36.11 5.94 8.57
N ARG A 2 -34.80 5.63 8.47
CA ARG A 2 -33.77 6.25 9.33
C ARG A 2 -33.72 7.76 9.07
N LYS A 3 -33.62 8.56 10.13
CA LYS A 3 -33.58 10.02 10.00
C LYS A 3 -32.14 10.43 9.73
N VAL A 4 -31.95 11.22 8.67
CA VAL A 4 -30.61 11.75 8.33
C VAL A 4 -30.32 12.95 9.23
N ASN A 5 -29.19 12.91 9.93
CA ASN A 5 -28.70 14.06 10.68
C ASN A 5 -27.85 14.97 9.78
N ILE A 6 -28.47 16.02 9.24
CA ILE A 6 -27.85 16.95 8.28
C ILE A 6 -26.59 17.64 8.88
N PHE A 7 -26.61 17.97 10.17
CA PHE A 7 -25.45 18.56 10.84
C PHE A 7 -24.27 17.57 10.93
N ALA A 8 -24.56 16.30 11.17
CA ALA A 8 -23.53 15.26 11.16
C ALA A 8 -22.91 15.11 9.77
N VAL A 9 -23.72 15.13 8.70
CA VAL A 9 -23.23 15.06 7.31
C VAL A 9 -22.24 16.20 7.00
N ILE A 10 -22.61 17.43 7.33
CA ILE A 10 -21.76 18.60 7.06
C ILE A 10 -20.46 18.53 7.87
N GLY A 11 -20.55 18.22 9.17
CA GLY A 11 -19.38 18.10 10.04
C GLY A 11 -18.42 16.99 9.58
N LEU A 12 -18.96 15.82 9.23
CA LEU A 12 -18.18 14.69 8.71
C LEU A 12 -17.55 15.00 7.35
N PHE A 13 -18.21 15.75 6.49
CA PHE A 13 -17.66 16.14 5.19
C PHE A 13 -16.41 17.02 5.37
N PHE A 14 -16.51 18.09 6.16
CA PHE A 14 -15.37 18.98 6.40
C PHE A 14 -14.23 18.30 7.16
N PHE A 15 -14.55 17.47 8.18
CA PHE A 15 -13.53 16.69 8.88
C PHE A 15 -12.80 15.73 7.94
N ASN A 16 -13.55 15.05 7.06
CA ASN A 16 -12.95 14.15 6.08
C ASN A 16 -12.05 14.89 5.09
N LEU A 17 -12.50 16.04 4.60
CA LEU A 17 -11.79 16.82 3.59
C LEU A 17 -10.50 17.43 4.14
N VAL A 18 -10.54 17.97 5.37
CA VAL A 18 -9.40 18.70 5.96
C VAL A 18 -8.42 17.78 6.66
N VAL A 19 -8.92 16.80 7.43
CA VAL A 19 -8.08 16.01 8.34
C VAL A 19 -7.84 14.61 7.78
N MET A 20 -8.89 13.86 7.46
CA MET A 20 -8.72 12.45 7.07
C MET A 20 -8.14 12.27 5.68
N LEU A 21 -8.42 13.17 4.73
CA LEU A 21 -7.96 13.00 3.34
C LEU A 21 -6.43 12.89 3.28
N GLY A 22 -5.71 13.77 3.97
CA GLY A 22 -4.25 13.76 4.01
C GLY A 22 -3.69 12.49 4.64
N ALA A 23 -4.25 12.06 5.78
CA ALA A 23 -3.84 10.83 6.46
C ALA A 23 -4.09 9.59 5.59
N VAL A 24 -5.28 9.50 4.99
CA VAL A 24 -5.67 8.38 4.11
C VAL A 24 -4.76 8.32 2.88
N ILE A 25 -4.56 9.44 2.17
CA ILE A 25 -3.67 9.50 1.00
C ILE A 25 -2.27 9.04 1.38
N THR A 26 -1.74 9.52 2.50
CA THR A 26 -0.39 9.15 2.97
C THR A 26 -0.28 7.65 3.23
N ILE A 27 -1.25 7.06 3.94
CA ILE A 27 -1.27 5.62 4.25
C ILE A 27 -1.33 4.79 2.97
N TYR A 28 -2.22 5.13 2.04
CA TYR A 28 -2.36 4.39 0.77
C TYR A 28 -1.16 4.59 -0.16
N ALA A 29 -0.54 5.78 -0.18
CA ALA A 29 0.68 6.04 -0.95
C ALA A 29 1.86 5.23 -0.40
N LEU A 30 2.04 5.18 0.92
CA LEU A 30 3.05 4.34 1.55
C LEU A 30 2.82 2.86 1.25
N LEU A 31 1.57 2.38 1.36
CA LEU A 31 1.24 1.00 1.02
C LEU A 31 1.55 0.68 -0.44
N ALA A 32 1.18 1.57 -1.37
CA ALA A 32 1.47 1.41 -2.78
C ALA A 32 2.98 1.38 -3.06
N SER A 33 3.75 2.28 -2.43
CA SER A 33 5.22 2.29 -2.57
C SER A 33 5.85 1.00 -2.05
N ALA A 34 5.37 0.46 -0.92
CA ALA A 34 5.85 -0.79 -0.35
C ALA A 34 5.59 -1.98 -1.29
N TRP A 35 4.42 -2.02 -1.93
CA TRP A 35 4.10 -3.01 -2.96
C TRP A 35 4.99 -2.91 -4.20
N ILE A 36 5.21 -1.69 -4.70
CA ILE A 36 6.09 -1.46 -5.86
C ILE A 36 7.51 -1.95 -5.55
N VAL A 37 8.04 -1.60 -4.38
CA VAL A 37 9.38 -2.04 -3.95
C VAL A 37 9.44 -3.57 -3.81
N ALA A 38 8.47 -4.19 -3.16
CA ALA A 38 8.43 -5.65 -2.98
C ALA A 38 8.40 -6.39 -4.32
N ILE A 39 7.53 -5.96 -5.25
CA ILE A 39 7.44 -6.56 -6.59
C ILE A 39 8.74 -6.35 -7.37
N SER A 40 9.31 -5.15 -7.32
CA SER A 40 10.58 -4.83 -8.00
C SER A 40 11.73 -5.70 -7.47
N PHE A 41 11.77 -5.95 -6.16
CA PHE A 41 12.78 -6.79 -5.54
C PHE A 41 12.60 -8.27 -5.88
N ILE A 42 11.36 -8.77 -5.91
CA ILE A 42 11.06 -10.13 -6.39
C ILE A 42 11.49 -10.29 -7.85
N ALA A 43 11.26 -9.28 -8.69
CA ALA A 43 11.65 -9.28 -10.10
C ALA A 43 13.15 -9.05 -10.33
N SER A 44 13.91 -8.63 -9.31
CA SER A 44 15.32 -8.23 -9.43
C SER A 44 16.22 -9.26 -10.12
N PRO A 45 16.15 -10.58 -9.82
CA PRO A 45 16.97 -11.58 -10.51
C PRO A 45 16.66 -11.65 -12.02
N ALA A 46 15.38 -11.56 -12.39
CA ALA A 46 14.97 -11.55 -13.80
C ALA A 46 15.44 -10.27 -14.51
N LEU A 47 15.32 -9.11 -13.85
CA LEU A 47 15.80 -7.83 -14.36
C LEU A 47 17.32 -7.85 -14.59
N LEU A 48 18.08 -8.47 -13.69
CA LEU A 48 19.53 -8.62 -13.85
C LEU A 48 19.90 -9.45 -15.08
N VAL A 49 19.19 -10.56 -15.32
CA VAL A 49 19.41 -11.40 -16.52
C VAL A 49 19.08 -10.62 -17.79
N LEU A 50 17.97 -9.88 -17.82
CA LEU A 50 17.60 -9.07 -18.98
C LEU A 50 18.61 -7.94 -19.24
N ALA A 51 19.10 -7.29 -18.19
CA ALA A 51 20.12 -6.24 -18.30
C ALA A 51 21.45 -6.78 -18.82
N ALA A 52 21.81 -8.02 -18.45
CA ALA A 52 22.98 -8.71 -18.95
C ALA A 52 22.86 -9.08 -20.44
N LEU A 53 21.72 -9.66 -20.85
CA LEU A 53 21.48 -10.09 -22.23
C LEU A 53 21.38 -8.91 -23.21
N SER A 54 20.87 -7.76 -22.75
CA SER A 54 20.78 -6.54 -23.54
C SER A 54 22.09 -5.76 -23.63
N GLY A 55 23.14 -6.19 -22.92
CA GLY A 55 24.42 -5.48 -22.86
C GLY A 55 24.37 -4.17 -22.07
N LEU A 56 23.26 -3.86 -21.38
CA LEU A 56 23.14 -2.66 -20.55
C LEU A 56 24.04 -2.70 -19.32
N GLN A 57 24.31 -3.89 -18.79
CA GLN A 57 25.09 -4.06 -17.56
C GLN A 57 25.92 -5.34 -17.58
N ALA A 58 27.18 -5.24 -17.13
CA ALA A 58 28.02 -6.42 -16.93
C ALA A 58 27.54 -7.25 -15.73
N MET A 59 27.45 -8.58 -15.90
CA MET A 59 27.18 -9.48 -14.79
C MET A 59 28.39 -9.55 -13.86
N SER A 60 28.23 -9.03 -12.65
CA SER A 60 29.16 -9.25 -11.55
C SER A 60 28.56 -10.23 -10.55
N VAL A 61 29.41 -10.99 -9.87
CA VAL A 61 29.00 -11.91 -8.80
C VAL A 61 28.29 -11.15 -7.68
N VAL A 62 28.73 -9.91 -7.39
CA VAL A 62 28.09 -9.05 -6.39
C VAL A 62 26.64 -8.72 -6.79
N ASN A 63 26.40 -8.32 -8.04
CA ASN A 63 25.05 -8.00 -8.52
C ASN A 63 24.12 -9.22 -8.46
N LEU A 64 24.66 -10.41 -8.79
CA LEU A 64 23.92 -11.66 -8.68
C LEU A 64 23.50 -11.96 -7.24
N ILE A 65 24.45 -11.91 -6.30
CA ILE A 65 24.18 -12.15 -4.88
C ILE A 65 23.18 -11.12 -4.33
N SER A 66 23.37 -9.84 -4.63
CA SER A 66 22.45 -8.77 -4.21
C SER A 66 21.03 -8.97 -4.77
N SER A 67 20.89 -9.37 -6.05
CA SER A 67 19.58 -9.60 -6.65
C SER A 67 18.83 -10.75 -5.99
N ILE A 68 19.53 -11.85 -5.65
CA ILE A 68 18.96 -13.00 -4.95
C ILE A 68 18.55 -12.59 -3.53
N LEU A 69 19.43 -11.89 -2.79
CA LEU A 69 19.13 -11.44 -1.44
C LEU A 69 17.90 -10.51 -1.40
N LEU A 70 17.80 -9.55 -2.33
CA LEU A 70 16.65 -8.66 -2.44
C LEU A 70 15.37 -9.44 -2.74
N ALA A 71 15.42 -10.41 -3.66
CA ALA A 71 14.27 -11.26 -3.98
C ALA A 71 13.82 -12.09 -2.78
N THR A 72 14.76 -12.70 -2.04
CA THR A 72 14.46 -13.48 -0.83
C THR A 72 13.84 -12.61 0.25
N LEU A 73 14.41 -11.42 0.52
CA LEU A 73 13.86 -10.48 1.50
C LEU A 73 12.44 -10.06 1.13
N ALA A 74 12.20 -9.73 -0.14
CA ALA A 74 10.89 -9.34 -0.62
C ALA A 74 9.88 -10.50 -0.51
N PHE A 75 10.28 -11.72 -0.86
CA PHE A 75 9.45 -12.91 -0.71
C PHE A 75 9.03 -13.17 0.75
N ILE A 76 9.97 -13.04 1.69
CA ILE A 76 9.69 -13.18 3.14
C ILE A 76 8.80 -12.05 3.65
N SER A 77 8.97 -10.82 3.12
CA SER A 77 8.16 -9.66 3.51
C SER A 77 6.74 -9.67 2.92
N PHE A 78 6.51 -10.42 1.84
CA PHE A 78 5.22 -10.51 1.15
C PHE A 78 4.02 -10.85 2.07
N PRO A 79 4.07 -11.89 2.94
CA PRO A 79 2.99 -12.18 3.87
C PRO A 79 2.75 -11.07 4.91
N LEU A 80 3.79 -10.32 5.28
CA LEU A 80 3.61 -9.17 6.17
C LEU A 80 2.87 -8.05 5.43
N LEU A 81 3.26 -7.78 4.18
CA LEU A 81 2.67 -6.74 3.36
C LEU A 81 1.18 -7.01 3.05
N THR A 82 0.79 -8.27 2.82
CA THR A 82 -0.62 -8.64 2.65
C THR A 82 -1.43 -8.47 3.93
N ARG A 83 -0.87 -8.82 5.10
CA ARG A 83 -1.53 -8.59 6.41
C ARG A 83 -1.73 -7.10 6.68
N VAL A 84 -0.71 -6.28 6.44
CA VAL A 84 -0.79 -4.82 6.59
C VAL A 84 -1.84 -4.24 5.63
N SER A 85 -1.86 -4.70 4.37
CA SER A 85 -2.89 -4.30 3.39
C SER A 85 -4.31 -4.62 3.89
N ALA A 86 -4.52 -5.84 4.40
CA ALA A 86 -5.81 -6.27 4.92
C ALA A 86 -6.23 -5.47 6.17
N LEU A 87 -5.29 -5.15 7.05
CA LEU A 87 -5.53 -4.30 8.21
C LEU A 87 -5.98 -2.89 7.79
N ILE A 88 -5.26 -2.26 6.86
CA ILE A 88 -5.60 -0.92 6.35
C ILE A 88 -7.01 -0.92 5.71
N LEU A 89 -7.33 -1.94 4.92
CA LEU A 89 -8.67 -2.09 4.34
C LEU A 89 -9.74 -2.28 5.41
N THR A 90 -9.46 -3.06 6.44
CA THR A 90 -10.39 -3.30 7.56
C THR A 90 -10.66 -2.01 8.33
N LEU A 91 -9.62 -1.26 8.68
CA LEU A 91 -9.74 0.04 9.35
C LEU A 91 -10.50 1.04 8.48
N SER A 92 -10.24 1.05 7.17
CA SER A 92 -10.96 1.92 6.23
C SER A 92 -12.45 1.61 6.18
N ARG A 93 -12.84 0.33 6.18
CA ARG A 93 -14.25 -0.10 6.23
C ARG A 93 -14.91 0.29 7.55
N GLN A 94 -14.25 -0.01 8.68
CA GLN A 94 -14.74 0.38 10.01
C GLN A 94 -14.97 1.89 10.12
N TYR A 95 -14.07 2.69 9.56
CA TYR A 95 -14.22 4.14 9.51
C TYR A 95 -15.45 4.58 8.70
N ILE A 96 -15.66 3.99 7.52
CA ILE A 96 -16.83 4.28 6.68
C ILE A 96 -18.13 3.89 7.40
N ASP A 97 -18.15 2.72 8.04
CA ASP A 97 -19.33 2.23 8.76
C ASP A 97 -19.65 3.07 9.99
N PHE A 98 -18.62 3.55 10.70
CA PHE A 98 -18.75 4.54 11.77
C PHE A 98 -19.37 5.85 11.28
N ASN A 99 -18.89 6.38 10.15
CA ASN A 99 -19.45 7.59 9.53
C ASN A 99 -20.92 7.40 9.13
N LYS A 100 -21.27 6.25 8.54
CA LYS A 100 -22.66 5.90 8.20
C LYS A 100 -23.54 5.82 9.44
N ALA A 101 -23.08 5.19 10.52
CA ALA A 101 -23.84 5.07 11.76
C ALA A 101 -24.11 6.43 12.42
N MET A 102 -23.21 7.40 12.28
CA MET A 102 -23.42 8.78 12.75
C MET A 102 -24.42 9.57 11.90
N ILE A 103 -24.42 9.35 10.58
CA ILE A 103 -25.31 10.05 9.64
C ILE A 103 -26.74 9.51 9.73
N TYR A 104 -26.88 8.19 9.74
CA TYR A 104 -28.17 7.49 9.72
C TYR A 104 -28.51 7.02 11.14
N ARG A 105 -29.18 7.89 11.91
CA ARG A 105 -29.73 7.57 13.22
C ARG A 105 -31.19 7.10 13.12
#